data_AF-A0A345YBV7-F1
#
_entry.id   AF-A0A345YBV7-F1
#
_cell.length_a   1.000
_cell.length_b   1.000
_cell.length_c   1.000
_cell.angle_alpha   90.00
_cell.angle_beta   90.00
_cell.angle_gamma   90.00
#
_symmetry.space_group_name_H-M   'P 1'
#
loop_
_entity.id
_entity.type
_entity.pdbx_description
1 polymer ?
#
loop_
_entity_poly.entity_id
_entity_poly.type
_entity_poly.pdbx_seq_one_letter_code
_entity_poly.pdbx_strand_id
1 'polypeptide(L)'
;MEEFAALVDALVYTRGRNEKLRLIAEYLRSTPDPDRGWALAALSDGLDFPAVKSSTIRNLMKDRVDPVLWTLSRDFVGDTAETASLLWPAPDSEPDPPGVSETVELLSAMTRKSVMVDLPNLLDRLDASGRYALLKLATGGMRIGVSSRLAKTAFAQAFEVSVEQVEEYWHGLEPPYDPLFAWAAHGQAPPDIENLPTFRPFMLAHPLEDTVVDLADYAAEWKWDGIRVQLVRAGEETRVYSRSGDDISATFPELIDALPFPAALDGELLVRGSAQGGEEGGAASFNALQQRLGRKTVSKKMLAEFPAFVRLYDALLIEGEDVREQPWTARRLRLEALMARLPESHFDISSVVEARDFDRLAEIRAGSREDAIEGLMLKRRDSPYIAGRRVGYWYKWKRDPLLVDCVLMYAQRGSGKRSSFFSDYTFGCWDGDPDTGADLLPVGKAYSGFTDEELKKLDRHVRQNTVNRFGPVRETDKSLVFEVAFDSVHESKRHKSGLAMRFPRIHRIRWDKPPHEADRIAALRALIRD
;
A
#
# COMPACT_ATOMS: atom_id res chain seq x y z
N MET A 1 22.88 -8.64 16.74
CA MET A 1 22.68 -7.61 15.69
C MET A 1 23.62 -7.77 14.52
N GLU A 2 24.87 -8.21 14.71
CA GLU A 2 25.84 -8.37 13.62
C GLU A 2 25.34 -9.26 12.47
N GLU A 3 24.87 -10.47 12.77
CA GLU A 3 24.34 -11.38 11.75
C GLU A 3 23.13 -10.78 11.01
N PHE A 4 22.24 -10.09 11.73
CA PHE A 4 21.10 -9.43 11.13
C PHE A 4 21.54 -8.27 10.23
N ALA A 5 22.55 -7.50 10.64
CA ALA A 5 23.13 -6.45 9.82
C ALA A 5 23.78 -7.00 8.54
N ALA A 6 24.49 -8.13 8.64
CA ALA A 6 25.04 -8.82 7.48
C ALA A 6 23.95 -9.32 6.52
N LEU A 7 22.85 -9.86 7.05
CA LEU A 7 21.67 -10.23 6.24
C LEU A 7 21.09 -9.01 5.52
N VAL A 8 20.86 -7.91 6.26
CA VAL A 8 20.31 -6.66 5.71
C VAL A 8 21.19 -6.13 4.59
N ASP A 9 22.52 -6.08 4.79
CA ASP A 9 23.48 -5.64 3.79
C ASP A 9 23.45 -6.52 2.53
N ALA A 10 23.48 -7.84 2.69
CA ALA A 10 23.38 -8.79 1.58
C ALA A 10 22.07 -8.62 0.78
N LEU A 11 20.95 -8.38 1.46
CA LEU A 11 19.64 -8.17 0.84
C LEU A 11 19.55 -6.86 0.05
N VAL A 12 20.24 -5.80 0.50
CA VAL A 12 20.32 -4.51 -0.20
C VAL A 12 20.97 -4.67 -1.58
N TYR A 13 22.08 -5.39 -1.65
CA TYR A 13 22.82 -5.59 -2.90
C TYR A 13 22.27 -6.69 -3.80
N THR A 14 21.45 -7.59 -3.24
CA THR A 14 20.84 -8.68 -4.01
C THR A 14 19.66 -8.17 -4.87
N ARG A 15 19.71 -8.44 -6.18
CA ARG A 15 18.61 -8.10 -7.11
C ARG A 15 17.65 -9.26 -7.36
N GLY A 16 18.15 -10.50 -7.32
CA GLY A 16 17.38 -11.70 -7.65
C GLY A 16 16.44 -12.13 -6.53
N ARG A 17 15.16 -12.34 -6.83
CA ARG A 17 14.14 -12.80 -5.86
C ARG A 17 14.56 -14.10 -5.16
N ASN A 18 15.00 -15.09 -5.93
CA ASN A 18 15.32 -16.42 -5.38
C ASN A 18 16.55 -16.37 -4.46
N GLU A 19 17.52 -15.52 -4.76
CA GLU A 19 18.69 -15.36 -3.90
C GLU A 19 18.32 -14.68 -2.57
N LYS A 20 17.40 -13.71 -2.58
CA LYS A 20 16.87 -13.15 -1.32
C LYS A 20 16.15 -14.18 -0.47
N LEU A 21 15.34 -15.03 -1.10
CA LEU A 21 14.67 -16.12 -0.40
C LEU A 21 15.68 -17.06 0.25
N ARG A 22 16.75 -17.43 -0.48
CA ARG A 22 17.84 -18.27 0.01
C ARG A 22 18.54 -17.64 1.22
N LEU A 23 18.92 -16.36 1.13
CA LEU A 23 19.59 -15.63 2.22
C LEU A 23 18.74 -15.56 3.49
N ILE A 24 17.44 -15.24 3.35
CA ILE A 24 16.53 -15.21 4.51
C ILE A 24 16.33 -16.61 5.08
N ALA A 25 16.12 -17.63 4.23
CA ALA A 25 15.91 -19.00 4.68
C ALA A 25 17.15 -19.59 5.38
N GLU A 26 18.36 -19.23 4.92
CA GLU A 26 19.61 -19.60 5.58
C GLU A 26 19.71 -18.97 6.97
N TYR A 27 19.47 -17.64 7.07
CA TYR A 27 19.46 -16.93 8.35
C TYR A 27 18.47 -17.53 9.36
N LEU A 28 17.24 -17.82 8.93
CA LEU A 28 16.21 -18.41 9.81
C LEU A 28 16.57 -19.81 10.33
N ARG A 29 17.41 -20.56 9.60
CA ARG A 29 17.89 -21.88 10.02
C ARG A 29 19.09 -21.79 10.95
N SER A 30 19.98 -20.82 10.75
CA SER A 30 21.22 -20.70 11.51
C SER A 30 21.08 -19.90 12.80
N THR A 31 20.21 -18.89 12.84
CA THR A 31 20.04 -18.02 14.01
C THR A 31 19.05 -18.65 15.00
N PRO A 32 19.34 -18.70 16.31
CA PRO A 32 18.45 -19.30 17.31
C PRO A 32 17.24 -18.41 17.66
N ASP A 33 16.24 -19.00 18.33
CA ASP A 33 15.16 -18.25 18.96
C ASP A 33 15.65 -17.49 20.20
N PRO A 34 15.09 -16.31 20.53
CA PRO A 34 14.03 -15.61 19.79
C PRO A 34 14.53 -14.65 18.70
N ASP A 35 15.85 -14.56 18.47
CA ASP A 35 16.46 -13.59 17.53
C ASP A 35 15.95 -13.75 16.09
N ARG A 36 15.85 -14.99 15.58
CA ARG A 36 15.31 -15.24 14.23
C ARG A 36 13.85 -14.81 14.08
N GLY A 37 13.06 -14.88 15.14
CA GLY A 37 11.67 -14.47 15.16
C GLY A 37 11.51 -12.96 15.12
N TRP A 38 12.30 -12.23 15.91
CA TRP A 38 12.36 -10.78 15.87
C TRP A 38 12.89 -10.24 14.54
N ALA A 39 13.92 -10.88 13.98
CA ALA A 39 14.43 -10.53 12.66
C ALA A 39 13.36 -10.74 11.57
N LEU A 40 12.61 -11.85 11.64
CA LEU A 40 11.51 -12.11 10.72
C LEU A 40 10.42 -11.03 10.83
N ALA A 41 10.04 -10.65 12.06
CA ALA A 41 9.10 -9.55 12.31
C ALA A 41 9.59 -8.22 11.71
N ALA A 42 10.88 -7.90 11.84
CA ALA A 42 11.47 -6.71 11.24
C ALA A 42 11.40 -6.73 9.69
N LEU A 43 11.64 -7.90 9.07
CA LEU A 43 11.55 -8.08 7.61
C LEU A 43 10.11 -8.02 7.08
N SER A 44 9.13 -8.25 7.94
CA SER A 44 7.70 -8.24 7.60
C SER A 44 6.93 -6.99 8.05
N ASP A 45 7.63 -5.95 8.54
CA ASP A 45 7.04 -4.71 9.08
C ASP A 45 6.13 -4.94 10.32
N GLY A 46 6.44 -5.97 11.11
CA GLY A 46 5.68 -6.40 12.29
C GLY A 46 6.13 -5.75 13.61
N LEU A 47 7.01 -4.75 13.58
CA LEU A 47 7.54 -4.09 14.78
C LEU A 47 7.18 -2.59 14.77
N ASP A 48 6.74 -2.07 15.91
CA ASP A 48 6.50 -0.63 16.11
C ASP A 48 7.12 -0.17 17.42
N PHE A 49 8.06 0.77 17.34
CA PHE A 49 8.67 1.43 18.50
C PHE A 49 8.23 2.90 18.53
N PRO A 50 7.25 3.30 19.37
CA PRO A 50 6.66 4.63 19.34
C PRO A 50 7.62 5.77 19.64
N ALA A 51 8.68 5.52 20.41
CA ALA A 51 9.68 6.53 20.79
C ALA A 51 10.73 6.78 19.69
N VAL A 52 11.03 5.77 18.86
CA VAL A 52 12.07 5.83 17.83
C VAL A 52 11.43 6.06 16.46
N LYS A 53 11.30 7.33 16.08
CA LYS A 53 10.77 7.74 14.78
C LYS A 53 11.82 8.47 13.97
N SER A 54 11.63 8.60 12.65
CA SER A 54 12.57 9.34 11.79
C SER A 54 12.77 10.80 12.22
N SER A 55 11.79 11.41 12.91
CA SER A 55 11.94 12.73 13.54
C SER A 55 12.90 12.72 14.72
N THR A 56 12.86 11.68 15.56
CA THR A 56 13.77 11.49 16.69
C THR A 56 15.21 11.39 16.20
N ILE A 57 15.46 10.53 15.21
CA ILE A 57 16.79 10.37 14.58
C ILE A 57 17.26 11.71 13.99
N ARG A 58 16.39 12.41 13.26
CA ARG A 58 16.72 13.72 12.68
C ARG A 58 17.15 14.73 13.74
N ASN A 59 16.46 14.79 14.87
CA ASN A 59 16.80 15.72 15.94
C ASN A 59 18.14 15.33 16.58
N LEU A 60 18.34 14.05 16.90
CA LEU A 60 19.62 13.53 17.40
C LEU A 60 20.81 13.87 16.50
N MET A 61 20.62 13.77 15.19
CA MET A 61 21.67 14.06 14.22
C MET A 61 21.91 15.56 14.05
N LYS A 62 20.89 16.41 14.17
CA LYS A 62 21.05 17.87 14.14
C LYS A 62 21.76 18.42 15.38
N ASP A 63 21.70 17.71 16.50
CA ASP A 63 22.44 18.06 17.72
C ASP A 63 23.91 17.61 17.64
N ARG A 64 24.20 16.56 16.87
CA ARG A 64 25.55 15.97 16.71
C ARG A 64 26.33 16.52 15.52
N VAL A 65 25.62 16.92 14.47
CA VAL A 65 26.18 17.39 13.20
C VAL A 65 25.51 18.71 12.84
N ASP A 66 26.23 19.61 12.18
CA ASP A 66 25.66 20.86 11.67
C ASP A 66 24.31 20.62 10.95
N PRO A 67 23.23 21.33 11.31
CA PRO A 67 21.90 21.09 10.76
C PRO A 67 21.79 21.26 9.23
N VAL A 68 22.63 22.11 8.64
CA VAL A 68 22.68 22.32 7.18
C VAL A 68 23.37 21.13 6.52
N LEU A 69 24.53 20.71 7.03
CA LEU A 69 25.24 19.52 6.53
C LEU A 69 24.40 18.25 6.65
N TRP A 70 23.70 18.06 7.76
CA TRP A 70 22.76 16.96 7.92
C TRP A 70 21.68 16.99 6.83
N THR A 71 21.07 18.15 6.59
CA THR A 71 19.99 18.29 5.61
C THR A 71 20.49 17.98 4.19
N LEU A 72 21.65 18.52 3.81
CA LEU A 72 22.28 18.25 2.51
C LEU A 72 22.64 16.77 2.33
N SER A 73 23.21 16.15 3.37
CA SER A 73 23.59 14.74 3.35
C SER A 73 22.37 13.84 3.22
N ARG A 74 21.33 14.09 4.03
CA ARG A 74 20.08 13.33 3.99
C ARG A 74 19.39 13.46 2.63
N ASP A 75 19.36 14.66 2.06
CA ASP A 75 18.78 14.88 0.74
C ASP A 75 19.60 14.21 -0.38
N PHE A 76 20.91 14.05 -0.16
CA PHE A 76 21.77 13.35 -1.09
C PHE A 76 21.59 11.83 -1.05
N VAL A 77 21.62 11.25 0.15
CA VAL A 77 21.47 9.80 0.39
C VAL A 77 20.04 9.35 0.12
N GLY A 78 19.04 10.14 0.53
CA GLY A 78 17.61 9.86 0.35
C GLY A 78 17.04 8.87 1.35
N ASP A 79 17.76 8.57 2.44
CA ASP A 79 17.35 7.70 3.53
C ASP A 79 17.91 8.18 4.88
N THR A 80 17.03 8.33 5.88
CA THR A 80 17.43 8.89 7.19
C THR A 80 18.25 7.91 8.02
N ALA A 81 17.95 6.61 7.97
CA ALA A 81 18.69 5.60 8.73
C ALA A 81 20.12 5.46 8.19
N GLU A 82 20.26 5.40 6.86
CA GLU A 82 21.57 5.33 6.19
C GLU A 82 22.40 6.60 6.42
N THR A 83 21.79 7.78 6.29
CA THR A 83 22.51 9.03 6.55
C THR A 83 22.98 9.09 8.00
N ALA A 84 22.13 8.70 8.96
CA ALA A 84 22.47 8.70 10.37
C ALA A 84 23.58 7.69 10.67
N SER A 85 23.50 6.47 10.16
CA SER A 85 24.50 5.44 10.43
C SER A 85 25.90 5.79 9.90
N LEU A 86 25.97 6.45 8.73
CA LEU A 86 27.22 6.88 8.11
C LEU A 86 27.83 8.12 8.77
N LEU A 87 27.00 9.05 9.25
CA LEU A 87 27.47 10.28 9.91
C LEU A 87 27.66 10.11 11.42
N TRP A 88 27.18 9.01 12.00
CA TRP A 88 27.31 8.77 13.43
C TRP A 88 28.80 8.62 13.79
N PRO A 89 29.30 9.35 14.81
CA PRO A 89 30.71 9.27 15.20
C PRO A 89 31.17 7.83 15.45
N ALA A 90 32.43 7.55 15.15
CA ALA A 90 33.03 6.28 15.56
C ALA A 90 33.01 6.19 17.09
N PRO A 91 32.73 5.02 17.69
CA PRO A 91 32.78 4.88 19.13
C PRO A 91 34.24 4.95 19.61
N ASP A 92 34.45 5.49 20.81
CA ASP A 92 35.78 5.60 21.43
C ASP A 92 36.34 4.23 21.89
N SER A 93 35.46 3.23 22.05
CA SER A 93 35.80 1.86 22.45
C SER A 93 35.38 0.85 21.38
N GLU A 94 35.94 -0.36 21.49
CA GLU A 94 35.52 -1.48 20.64
C GLU A 94 33.99 -1.73 20.81
N PRO A 95 33.23 -1.85 19.70
CA PRO A 95 31.80 -2.12 19.78
C PRO A 95 31.51 -3.43 20.49
N ASP A 96 30.48 -3.44 21.34
CA ASP A 96 29.90 -4.65 21.95
C ASP A 96 28.44 -4.78 21.50
N PRO A 97 28.21 -5.30 20.28
CA PRO A 97 26.93 -5.20 19.60
C PRO A 97 25.87 -6.11 20.26
N PRO A 98 24.68 -5.59 20.58
CA PRO A 98 23.60 -6.37 21.21
C PRO A 98 23.07 -7.48 20.30
N GLY A 99 22.39 -8.48 20.89
CA GLY A 99 21.52 -9.42 20.16
C GLY A 99 20.31 -8.74 19.50
N VAL A 100 19.59 -9.44 18.62
CA VAL A 100 18.34 -8.87 18.04
C VAL A 100 17.27 -8.74 19.13
N SER A 101 17.10 -9.76 19.97
CA SER A 101 16.15 -9.75 21.09
C SER A 101 16.46 -8.65 22.09
N GLU A 102 17.72 -8.52 22.52
CA GLU A 102 18.17 -7.44 23.40
C GLU A 102 17.87 -6.06 22.79
N THR A 103 18.11 -5.91 21.49
CA THR A 103 17.81 -4.65 20.78
C THR A 103 16.32 -4.34 20.83
N VAL A 104 15.46 -5.32 20.58
CA VAL A 104 14.00 -5.16 20.67
C VAL A 104 13.57 -4.79 22.08
N GLU A 105 14.09 -5.46 23.11
CA GLU A 105 13.79 -5.17 24.52
C GLU A 105 14.19 -3.73 24.88
N LEU A 106 15.41 -3.31 24.54
CA LEU A 106 15.91 -1.96 24.80
C LEU A 106 15.05 -0.91 24.08
N LEU A 107 14.75 -1.11 22.80
CA LEU A 107 13.91 -0.17 22.02
C LEU A 107 12.47 -0.10 22.57
N SER A 108 11.93 -1.23 23.05
CA SER A 108 10.58 -1.31 23.61
C SER A 108 10.47 -0.57 24.95
N ALA A 109 11.53 -0.59 25.75
CA ALA A 109 11.61 0.12 27.01
C ALA A 109 11.77 1.65 26.85
N MET A 110 12.24 2.12 25.69
CA MET A 110 12.47 3.55 25.44
C MET A 110 11.16 4.35 25.44
N THR A 111 11.19 5.49 26.11
CA THR A 111 10.09 6.45 26.12
C THR A 111 10.48 7.73 25.39
N ARG A 112 9.50 8.62 25.12
CA ARG A 112 9.81 9.96 24.57
C ARG A 112 10.76 10.77 25.45
N LYS A 113 10.87 10.46 26.75
CA LYS A 113 11.77 11.14 27.69
C LYS A 113 13.18 10.57 27.66
N SER A 114 13.31 9.25 27.48
CA SER A 114 14.59 8.55 27.61
C SER A 114 15.29 8.31 26.27
N VAL A 115 14.53 8.27 25.16
CA VAL A 115 15.06 7.95 23.81
C VAL A 115 16.21 8.84 23.35
N MET A 116 16.26 10.11 23.79
CA MET A 116 17.35 11.02 23.41
C MET A 116 18.68 10.70 24.11
N VAL A 117 18.66 9.82 25.12
CA VAL A 117 19.83 9.33 25.86
C VAL A 117 20.09 7.87 25.52
N ASP A 118 19.06 7.03 25.61
CA ASP A 118 19.21 5.57 25.49
C ASP A 118 19.55 5.13 24.05
N LEU A 119 18.93 5.76 23.04
CA LEU A 119 19.19 5.40 21.65
C LEU A 119 20.64 5.71 21.24
N PRO A 120 21.22 6.89 21.57
CA PRO A 120 22.65 7.11 21.37
C PRO A 120 23.55 6.04 21.99
N ASN A 121 23.35 5.71 23.26
CA ASN A 121 24.16 4.70 23.95
C ASN A 121 24.09 3.34 23.24
N LEU A 122 22.92 3.00 22.69
CA LEU A 122 22.74 1.79 21.91
C LEU A 122 23.42 1.86 20.54
N LEU A 123 23.38 3.01 19.86
CA LEU A 123 24.08 3.22 18.58
C LEU A 123 25.61 3.23 18.72
N ASP A 124 26.11 3.67 19.87
CA ASP A 124 27.56 3.68 20.17
C ASP A 124 28.12 2.26 20.33
N ARG A 125 27.27 1.25 20.60
CA ARG A 125 27.65 -0.17 20.64
C ARG A 125 27.77 -0.83 19.26
N LEU A 126 27.50 -0.12 18.19
CA LEU A 126 27.38 -0.67 16.83
C LEU A 126 28.30 0.06 15.85
N ASP A 127 28.74 -0.65 14.82
CA ASP A 127 29.38 -0.08 13.64
C ASP A 127 28.34 0.54 12.68
N ALA A 128 28.78 1.07 11.53
CA ALA A 128 27.88 1.71 10.57
C ALA A 128 26.79 0.75 10.05
N SER A 129 27.13 -0.52 9.79
CA SER A 129 26.20 -1.55 9.29
C SER A 129 25.17 -1.93 10.37
N GLY A 130 25.62 -2.14 11.60
CA GLY A 130 24.78 -2.42 12.76
C GLY A 130 23.83 -1.28 13.09
N ARG A 131 24.31 -0.03 13.06
CA ARG A 131 23.46 1.17 13.23
C ARG A 131 22.40 1.26 12.15
N TYR A 132 22.77 1.00 10.89
CA TYR A 132 21.80 1.00 9.80
C TYR A 132 20.71 -0.04 10.02
N ALA A 133 21.09 -1.28 10.31
CA ALA A 133 20.15 -2.37 10.56
C ALA A 133 19.26 -2.10 11.77
N LEU A 134 19.81 -1.60 12.87
CA LEU A 134 19.04 -1.22 14.06
C LEU A 134 18.04 -0.11 13.75
N LEU A 135 18.48 0.97 13.10
CA LEU A 135 17.59 2.10 12.79
C LEU A 135 16.48 1.68 11.80
N LYS A 136 16.78 0.78 10.86
CA LYS A 136 15.79 0.20 9.94
C LYS A 136 14.79 -0.70 10.67
N LEU A 137 15.27 -1.56 11.57
CA LEU A 137 14.43 -2.36 12.46
C LEU A 137 13.52 -1.46 13.32
N ALA A 138 14.08 -0.40 13.90
CA ALA A 138 13.36 0.48 14.84
C ALA A 138 12.32 1.38 14.16
N THR A 139 12.63 1.87 12.94
CA THR A 139 11.75 2.82 12.23
C THR A 139 10.86 2.19 11.18
N GLY A 140 11.04 0.90 10.89
CA GLY A 140 10.39 0.21 9.78
C GLY A 140 10.89 0.69 8.42
N GLY A 141 10.18 0.31 7.35
CA GLY A 141 10.53 0.76 6.00
C GLY A 141 11.94 0.34 5.57
N MET A 142 12.25 -0.95 5.73
CA MET A 142 13.55 -1.56 5.46
C MET A 142 14.13 -1.15 4.09
N ARG A 143 13.28 -1.07 3.05
CA ARG A 143 13.64 -0.70 1.66
C ARG A 143 14.71 -1.62 1.02
N ILE A 144 14.97 -2.76 1.61
CA ILE A 144 15.90 -3.80 1.13
C ILE A 144 15.31 -4.69 0.04
N GLY A 145 14.15 -4.32 -0.53
CA GLY A 145 13.46 -5.10 -1.55
C GLY A 145 13.01 -6.48 -1.07
N VAL A 146 12.57 -6.56 0.18
CA VAL A 146 11.86 -7.71 0.79
C VAL A 146 10.48 -7.20 1.18
N SER A 147 9.44 -7.87 0.70
CA SER A 147 8.05 -7.66 1.14
C SER A 147 7.70 -8.67 2.24
N SER A 148 6.69 -8.37 3.07
CA SER A 148 6.17 -9.33 4.06
C SER A 148 5.88 -10.71 3.46
N ARG A 149 5.20 -10.78 2.30
CA ARG A 149 4.99 -12.06 1.57
C ARG A 149 6.28 -12.79 1.19
N LEU A 150 7.34 -12.05 0.85
CA LEU A 150 8.63 -12.65 0.48
C LEU A 150 9.31 -13.25 1.73
N ALA A 151 9.24 -12.56 2.87
CA ALA A 151 9.71 -13.07 4.15
C ALA A 151 8.95 -14.34 4.57
N LYS A 152 7.61 -14.35 4.47
CA LYS A 152 6.77 -15.55 4.71
C LYS A 152 7.09 -16.69 3.74
N THR A 153 7.35 -16.38 2.47
CA THR A 153 7.80 -17.39 1.49
C THR A 153 9.17 -17.97 1.85
N ALA A 154 10.10 -17.13 2.32
CA ALA A 154 11.42 -17.59 2.75
C ALA A 154 11.31 -18.48 4.00
N PHE A 155 10.46 -18.12 4.97
CA PHE A 155 10.14 -18.97 6.11
C PHE A 155 9.60 -20.34 5.67
N ALA A 156 8.61 -20.34 4.78
CA ALA A 156 8.04 -21.57 4.24
C ALA A 156 9.09 -22.45 3.54
N GLN A 157 10.01 -21.85 2.78
CA GLN A 157 11.12 -22.56 2.14
C GLN A 157 12.18 -23.05 3.12
N ALA A 158 12.44 -22.30 4.20
CA ALA A 158 13.43 -22.67 5.22
C ALA A 158 13.06 -23.99 5.93
N PHE A 159 11.76 -24.21 6.12
CA PHE A 159 11.22 -25.31 6.93
C PHE A 159 10.30 -26.26 6.14
N GLU A 160 10.28 -26.15 4.81
CA GLU A 160 9.54 -27.04 3.91
C GLU A 160 8.02 -27.15 4.21
N VAL A 161 7.40 -26.04 4.62
CA VAL A 161 5.95 -25.95 4.87
C VAL A 161 5.23 -25.13 3.78
N SER A 162 3.90 -25.20 3.74
CA SER A 162 3.10 -24.38 2.81
C SER A 162 3.12 -22.91 3.22
N VAL A 163 3.34 -22.02 2.24
CA VAL A 163 3.26 -20.56 2.47
C VAL A 163 1.84 -20.11 2.77
N GLU A 164 0.83 -20.81 2.26
CA GLU A 164 -0.58 -20.56 2.53
C GLU A 164 -0.90 -20.83 4.01
N GLN A 165 -0.39 -21.95 4.56
CA GLN A 165 -0.51 -22.26 6.00
C GLN A 165 0.23 -21.23 6.86
N VAL A 166 1.45 -20.85 6.46
CA VAL A 166 2.21 -19.78 7.15
C VAL A 166 1.41 -18.49 7.15
N GLU A 167 0.84 -18.07 6.01
CA GLU A 167 0.01 -16.87 5.94
C GLU A 167 -1.24 -16.96 6.83
N GLU A 168 -1.90 -18.11 6.92
CA GLU A 168 -3.10 -18.30 7.74
C GLU A 168 -2.80 -18.25 9.25
N TYR A 169 -1.72 -18.90 9.71
CA TYR A 169 -1.30 -18.83 11.11
C TYR A 169 -0.77 -17.45 11.49
N TRP A 170 -0.09 -16.77 10.57
CA TRP A 170 0.61 -15.50 10.81
C TRP A 170 -0.25 -14.45 11.52
N HIS A 171 -1.50 -14.29 11.10
CA HIS A 171 -2.37 -13.20 11.59
C HIS A 171 -2.95 -13.47 12.98
N GLY A 172 -2.86 -14.71 13.48
CA GLY A 172 -3.24 -15.08 14.84
C GLY A 172 -2.06 -15.08 15.82
N LEU A 173 -0.85 -14.74 15.36
CA LEU A 173 0.38 -14.83 16.14
C LEU A 173 1.06 -13.48 16.26
N GLU A 174 1.75 -13.27 17.38
CA GLU A 174 2.53 -12.07 17.64
C GLU A 174 4.04 -12.38 17.54
N PRO A 175 4.88 -11.42 17.11
CA PRO A 175 6.33 -11.51 17.25
C PRO A 175 6.74 -11.90 18.69
N PRO A 176 7.74 -12.78 18.87
CA PRO A 176 8.66 -13.33 17.87
C PRO A 176 8.14 -14.58 17.12
N TYR A 177 6.85 -14.85 17.14
CA TYR A 177 6.20 -15.96 16.42
C TYR A 177 6.62 -17.36 16.91
N ASP A 178 6.86 -17.54 18.21
CA ASP A 178 7.29 -18.82 18.79
C ASP A 178 6.43 -20.02 18.34
N PRO A 179 5.08 -19.95 18.31
CA PRO A 179 4.27 -21.08 17.86
C PRO A 179 4.50 -21.44 16.39
N LEU A 180 4.85 -20.47 15.55
CA LEU A 180 5.12 -20.70 14.13
C LEU A 180 6.43 -21.47 13.94
N PHE A 181 7.48 -21.12 14.69
CA PHE A 181 8.75 -21.86 14.68
C PHE A 181 8.63 -23.23 15.34
N ALA A 182 7.88 -23.33 16.45
CA ALA A 182 7.56 -24.60 17.09
C ALA A 182 6.94 -25.61 16.10
N TRP A 183 5.96 -25.17 15.32
CA TRP A 183 5.34 -25.99 14.28
C TRP A 183 6.31 -26.31 13.13
N ALA A 184 6.85 -25.27 12.46
CA ALA A 184 7.57 -25.46 11.21
C ALA A 184 9.00 -26.03 11.41
N ALA A 185 9.75 -25.50 12.38
CA ALA A 185 11.14 -25.87 12.60
C ALA A 185 11.32 -27.08 13.54
N HIS A 186 10.35 -27.31 14.44
CA HIS A 186 10.44 -28.35 15.48
C HIS A 186 9.39 -29.46 15.36
N GLY A 187 8.51 -29.40 14.35
CA GLY A 187 7.52 -30.45 14.07
C GLY A 187 6.44 -30.59 15.13
N GLN A 188 6.18 -29.56 15.94
CA GLN A 188 5.06 -29.54 16.88
C GLN A 188 3.73 -29.44 16.13
N ALA A 189 2.62 -29.59 16.87
CA ALA A 189 1.29 -29.38 16.29
C ALA A 189 1.16 -27.96 15.70
N PRO A 190 0.40 -27.79 14.61
CA PRO A 190 0.15 -26.46 14.06
C PRO A 190 -0.48 -25.51 15.10
N PRO A 191 -0.25 -24.19 15.00
CA PRO A 191 -0.89 -23.22 15.88
C PRO A 191 -2.42 -23.37 15.85
N ASP A 192 -3.03 -23.41 17.02
CA ASP A 192 -4.49 -23.40 17.15
C ASP A 192 -5.02 -22.00 16.87
N ILE A 193 -5.74 -21.87 15.75
CA ILE A 193 -6.36 -20.63 15.29
C ILE A 193 -7.87 -20.77 15.12
N GLU A 194 -8.47 -21.86 15.58
CA GLU A 194 -9.88 -22.19 15.31
C GLU A 194 -10.84 -21.08 15.79
N ASN A 195 -10.50 -20.45 16.91
CA ASN A 195 -11.28 -19.37 17.53
C ASN A 195 -10.64 -17.98 17.35
N LEU A 196 -9.63 -17.85 16.50
CA LEU A 196 -9.00 -16.56 16.22
C LEU A 196 -9.51 -16.01 14.89
N PRO A 197 -9.94 -14.74 14.83
CA PRO A 197 -10.40 -14.14 13.60
C PRO A 197 -9.21 -13.85 12.69
N THR A 198 -8.67 -14.86 12.00
CA THR A 198 -7.46 -14.76 11.18
C THR A 198 -7.76 -14.34 9.75
N PHE A 199 -6.88 -13.50 9.21
CA PHE A 199 -6.92 -13.11 7.80
C PHE A 199 -6.53 -14.26 6.87
N ARG A 200 -7.29 -14.41 5.78
CA ARG A 200 -7.01 -15.33 4.67
C ARG A 200 -6.63 -14.55 3.42
N PRO A 201 -5.50 -14.87 2.76
CA PRO A 201 -5.06 -14.15 1.56
C PRO A 201 -6.12 -14.10 0.45
N PHE A 202 -6.33 -12.92 -0.11
CA PHE A 202 -7.32 -12.71 -1.16
C PHE A 202 -6.98 -13.40 -2.49
N MET A 203 -8.00 -13.83 -3.20
CA MET A 203 -7.95 -14.09 -4.64
C MET A 203 -7.82 -12.78 -5.41
N LEU A 204 -6.91 -12.72 -6.39
CA LEU A 204 -6.55 -11.50 -7.13
C LEU A 204 -6.84 -11.63 -8.63
N ALA A 205 -7.31 -10.54 -9.24
CA ALA A 205 -7.72 -10.51 -10.65
C ALA A 205 -6.63 -10.01 -11.61
N HIS A 206 -6.49 -10.66 -12.77
CA HIS A 206 -5.67 -10.20 -13.90
C HIS A 206 -6.33 -9.05 -14.66
N PRO A 207 -5.58 -8.10 -15.26
CA PRO A 207 -6.19 -7.17 -16.21
C PRO A 207 -6.82 -7.94 -17.38
N LEU A 208 -8.03 -7.54 -17.78
CA LEU A 208 -8.61 -7.96 -19.05
C LEU A 208 -8.02 -7.06 -20.14
N GLU A 209 -6.99 -7.54 -20.82
CA GLU A 209 -6.38 -6.87 -21.98
C GLU A 209 -7.26 -7.16 -23.21
N ASP A 210 -6.70 -7.70 -24.30
CA ASP A 210 -7.47 -8.03 -25.52
C ASP A 210 -8.30 -9.33 -25.40
N THR A 211 -8.46 -9.84 -24.17
CA THR A 211 -9.20 -11.09 -23.91
C THR A 211 -10.70 -10.84 -23.95
N VAL A 212 -11.41 -11.61 -24.77
CA VAL A 212 -12.88 -11.70 -24.76
C VAL A 212 -13.28 -12.92 -23.93
N VAL A 213 -14.29 -12.78 -23.08
CA VAL A 213 -14.83 -13.88 -22.28
C VAL A 213 -16.27 -14.20 -22.66
N ASP A 214 -16.69 -15.44 -22.43
CA ASP A 214 -18.08 -15.87 -22.56
C ASP A 214 -18.85 -15.61 -21.24
N LEU A 215 -19.99 -14.91 -21.31
CA LEU A 215 -20.82 -14.62 -20.13
C LEU A 215 -21.59 -15.85 -19.63
N ALA A 216 -21.63 -16.94 -20.40
CA ALA A 216 -22.05 -18.25 -19.91
C ALA A 216 -21.07 -18.79 -18.84
N ASP A 217 -19.77 -18.56 -19.02
CA ASP A 217 -18.71 -19.04 -18.12
C ASP A 217 -18.33 -18.02 -17.04
N TYR A 218 -18.59 -16.73 -17.28
CA TYR A 218 -18.21 -15.63 -16.39
C TYR A 218 -19.42 -14.85 -15.88
N ALA A 219 -19.40 -14.49 -14.60
CA ALA A 219 -20.27 -13.47 -14.05
C ALA A 219 -19.56 -12.11 -14.04
N ALA A 220 -20.28 -11.05 -14.36
CA ALA A 220 -19.78 -9.68 -14.28
C ALA A 220 -20.34 -9.01 -13.03
N GLU A 221 -19.49 -8.34 -12.26
CA GLU A 221 -19.89 -7.46 -11.16
C GLU A 221 -19.21 -6.10 -11.33
N TRP A 222 -19.78 -5.04 -10.77
CA TRP A 222 -19.08 -3.75 -10.75
C TRP A 222 -17.78 -3.84 -9.97
N LYS A 223 -16.72 -3.24 -10.53
CA LYS A 223 -15.48 -2.99 -9.80
C LYS A 223 -15.66 -1.71 -9.00
N TRP A 224 -15.96 -1.87 -7.72
CA TRP A 224 -16.14 -0.77 -6.78
C TRP A 224 -14.82 -0.03 -6.50
N ASP A 225 -14.96 1.26 -6.23
CA ASP A 225 -13.87 2.18 -5.88
C ASP A 225 -13.86 2.43 -4.36
N GLY A 226 -13.43 1.42 -3.62
CA GLY A 226 -13.36 1.44 -2.16
C GLY A 226 -12.04 0.87 -1.63
N ILE A 227 -12.11 0.27 -0.45
CA ILE A 227 -11.02 -0.57 0.05
C ILE A 227 -11.51 -2.00 0.22
N ARG A 228 -10.89 -2.93 -0.50
CA ARG A 228 -11.13 -4.35 -0.29
C ARG A 228 -10.79 -4.75 1.14
N VAL A 229 -11.75 -5.38 1.79
CA VAL A 229 -11.65 -5.86 3.16
C VAL A 229 -12.09 -7.31 3.28
N GLN A 230 -11.55 -7.97 4.29
CA GLN A 230 -12.05 -9.25 4.77
C GLN A 230 -12.60 -9.04 6.17
N LEU A 231 -13.88 -9.33 6.34
CA LEU A 231 -14.51 -9.29 7.66
C LEU A 231 -14.53 -10.70 8.22
N VAL A 232 -13.84 -10.91 9.34
CA VAL A 232 -13.66 -12.23 9.94
C VAL A 232 -14.20 -12.22 11.35
N ARG A 233 -15.17 -13.09 11.64
CA ARG A 233 -15.61 -13.40 13.00
C ARG A 233 -15.23 -14.81 13.36
N ALA A 234 -14.57 -14.98 14.50
CA ALA A 234 -14.29 -16.27 15.11
C ALA A 234 -14.40 -16.12 16.64
N GLY A 235 -14.99 -17.12 17.31
CA GLY A 235 -15.40 -16.97 18.71
C GLY A 235 -16.32 -15.75 18.90
N GLU A 236 -15.94 -14.88 19.84
CA GLU A 236 -16.65 -13.63 20.14
C GLU A 236 -16.03 -12.38 19.48
N GLU A 237 -14.91 -12.53 18.76
CA GLU A 237 -14.19 -11.42 18.15
C GLU A 237 -14.50 -11.29 16.66
N THR A 238 -14.66 -10.05 16.19
CA THR A 238 -14.66 -9.71 14.76
C THR A 238 -13.49 -8.79 14.45
N ARG A 239 -12.81 -9.05 13.33
CA ARG A 239 -11.77 -8.18 12.78
C ARG A 239 -12.06 -7.80 11.34
N VAL A 240 -11.67 -6.59 11.00
CA VAL A 240 -11.68 -6.06 9.64
C VAL A 240 -10.24 -6.03 9.14
N TYR A 241 -9.93 -6.81 8.12
CA TYR A 241 -8.60 -6.82 7.52
C TYR A 241 -8.57 -6.07 6.21
N SER A 242 -7.53 -5.24 6.03
CA SER A 242 -7.23 -4.59 4.75
C SER A 242 -6.76 -5.61 3.70
N ARG A 243 -6.64 -5.16 2.44
CA ARG A 243 -6.03 -5.95 1.36
C ARG A 243 -4.65 -6.55 1.71
N SER A 244 -3.84 -5.86 2.50
CA SER A 244 -2.50 -6.31 2.93
C SER A 244 -2.54 -7.25 4.13
N GLY A 245 -3.72 -7.48 4.73
CA GLY A 245 -3.88 -8.25 5.96
C GLY A 245 -3.64 -7.43 7.23
N ASP A 246 -3.63 -6.09 7.13
CA ASP A 246 -3.54 -5.21 8.30
C ASP A 246 -4.89 -5.15 9.01
N ASP A 247 -4.90 -5.25 10.33
CA ASP A 247 -6.11 -5.05 11.12
C ASP A 247 -6.47 -3.55 11.15
N ILE A 248 -7.62 -3.21 10.55
CA ILE A 248 -8.17 -1.86 10.47
C ILE A 248 -9.44 -1.69 11.33
N SER A 249 -9.73 -2.63 12.23
CA SER A 249 -10.95 -2.66 13.05
C SER A 249 -11.13 -1.37 13.86
N ALA A 250 -10.05 -0.81 14.42
CA ALA A 250 -10.10 0.44 15.18
C ALA A 250 -10.54 1.66 14.34
N THR A 251 -10.33 1.63 13.01
CA THR A 251 -10.77 2.67 12.08
C THR A 251 -12.23 2.49 11.66
N PHE A 252 -12.78 1.28 11.81
CA PHE A 252 -14.15 0.92 11.43
C PHE A 252 -14.88 0.21 12.58
N PRO A 253 -15.01 0.88 13.75
CA PRO A 253 -15.58 0.28 14.95
C PRO A 253 -17.06 -0.11 14.78
N GLU A 254 -17.79 0.47 13.84
CA GLU A 254 -19.17 0.05 13.54
C GLU A 254 -19.27 -1.36 12.96
N LEU A 255 -18.17 -1.94 12.46
CA LEU A 255 -18.15 -3.27 11.84
C LEU A 255 -17.76 -4.41 12.80
N ILE A 256 -17.24 -4.10 14.00
CA ILE A 256 -16.67 -5.11 14.92
C ILE A 256 -17.72 -6.00 15.59
N ASP A 257 -18.98 -5.55 15.63
CA ASP A 257 -20.10 -6.33 16.16
C ASP A 257 -21.11 -6.69 15.07
N ALA A 258 -20.78 -6.42 13.81
CA ALA A 258 -21.74 -6.47 12.71
C ALA A 258 -22.00 -7.90 12.18
N LEU A 259 -21.06 -8.83 12.36
CA LEU A 259 -21.25 -10.24 12.00
C LEU A 259 -21.91 -10.99 13.15
N PRO A 260 -23.11 -11.60 12.99
CA PRO A 260 -23.78 -12.29 14.08
C PRO A 260 -23.33 -13.74 14.30
N PHE A 261 -22.48 -14.28 13.43
CA PHE A 261 -22.01 -15.67 13.46
C PHE A 261 -20.57 -15.77 12.92
N PRO A 262 -19.84 -16.86 13.19
CA PRO A 262 -18.50 -17.08 12.64
C PRO A 262 -18.52 -17.09 11.11
N ALA A 263 -17.71 -16.26 10.48
CA ALA A 263 -17.61 -16.15 9.03
C ALA A 263 -16.33 -15.44 8.61
N ALA A 264 -15.89 -15.66 7.37
CA ALA A 264 -14.87 -14.86 6.70
C ALA A 264 -15.43 -14.40 5.34
N LEU A 265 -15.78 -13.12 5.24
CA LEU A 265 -16.46 -12.54 4.08
C LEU A 265 -15.55 -11.56 3.33
N ASP A 266 -15.60 -11.60 2.00
CA ASP A 266 -14.80 -10.76 1.10
C ASP A 266 -15.69 -9.69 0.46
N GLY A 267 -15.29 -8.43 0.61
CA GLY A 267 -16.11 -7.30 0.17
C GLY A 267 -15.31 -6.02 -0.04
N GLU A 268 -16.01 -5.00 -0.53
CA GLU A 268 -15.48 -3.64 -0.65
C GLU A 268 -16.02 -2.77 0.48
N LEU A 269 -15.13 -2.17 1.26
CA LEU A 269 -15.46 -1.16 2.24
C LEU A 269 -15.73 0.17 1.52
N LEU A 270 -16.90 0.73 1.78
CA LEU A 270 -17.42 1.94 1.15
C LEU A 270 -18.02 2.86 2.23
N VAL A 271 -18.31 4.11 1.85
CA VAL A 271 -19.06 5.06 2.69
C VAL A 271 -20.44 5.25 2.08
N ARG A 272 -21.50 5.29 2.88
CA ARG A 272 -22.85 5.55 2.36
C ARG A 272 -22.98 6.97 1.82
N GLY A 273 -23.70 7.13 0.73
CA GLY A 273 -23.95 8.41 0.07
C GLY A 273 -25.10 8.33 -0.95
N SER A 274 -25.44 9.46 -1.54
CA SER A 274 -26.58 9.62 -2.44
C SER A 274 -26.32 9.25 -3.91
N ALA A 275 -25.09 8.90 -4.29
CA ALA A 275 -24.68 8.82 -5.69
C ALA A 275 -25.18 7.56 -6.45
N GLN A 276 -25.50 6.45 -5.77
CA GLN A 276 -26.19 5.31 -6.41
C GLN A 276 -26.91 4.39 -5.42
N GLY A 277 -28.22 4.59 -5.20
CA GLY A 277 -29.06 3.79 -4.30
C GLY A 277 -30.20 4.58 -3.62
N GLY A 278 -30.45 5.82 -4.05
CA GLY A 278 -31.37 6.73 -3.36
C GLY A 278 -30.80 7.20 -2.01
N GLU A 279 -31.59 7.99 -1.28
CA GLU A 279 -31.20 8.57 0.02
C GLU A 279 -30.83 7.52 1.10
N GLU A 280 -30.99 6.22 0.85
CA GLU A 280 -30.75 5.14 1.83
C GLU A 280 -29.78 4.01 1.40
N GLY A 281 -29.26 3.97 0.16
CA GLY A 281 -28.56 2.76 -0.33
C GLY A 281 -27.23 2.94 -1.08
N GLY A 282 -26.77 4.17 -1.33
CA GLY A 282 -25.66 4.38 -2.27
C GLY A 282 -24.26 4.47 -1.69
N ALA A 283 -23.27 4.27 -2.56
CA ALA A 283 -21.86 4.48 -2.25
C ALA A 283 -21.48 5.94 -2.56
N ALA A 284 -20.86 6.62 -1.61
CA ALA A 284 -20.20 7.90 -1.81
C ALA A 284 -18.91 7.76 -2.61
N SER A 285 -18.32 8.89 -3.01
CA SER A 285 -17.01 8.89 -3.66
C SER A 285 -15.92 8.35 -2.72
N PHE A 286 -14.85 7.81 -3.29
CA PHE A 286 -13.68 7.36 -2.52
C PHE A 286 -13.09 8.46 -1.62
N ASN A 287 -13.21 9.74 -2.01
CA ASN A 287 -12.75 10.87 -1.21
C ASN A 287 -13.47 10.97 0.15
N ALA A 288 -14.73 10.52 0.22
CA ALA A 288 -15.48 10.41 1.47
C ALA A 288 -14.85 9.33 2.36
N LEU A 289 -14.56 8.15 1.80
CA LEU A 289 -13.86 7.07 2.50
C LEU A 289 -12.47 7.51 2.97
N GLN A 290 -11.73 8.28 2.16
CA GLN A 290 -10.41 8.81 2.53
C GLN A 290 -10.42 9.64 3.81
N GLN A 291 -11.54 10.25 4.21
CA GLN A 291 -11.61 10.98 5.47
C GLN A 291 -11.40 10.08 6.69
N ARG A 292 -11.76 8.80 6.56
CA ARG A 292 -11.65 7.77 7.59
C ARG A 292 -10.27 7.10 7.64
N LEU A 293 -9.56 7.00 6.51
CA LEU A 293 -8.37 6.17 6.39
C LEU A 293 -7.20 6.63 7.26
N GLY A 294 -6.47 5.66 7.83
CA GLY A 294 -5.29 5.90 8.66
C GLY A 294 -5.57 6.54 10.02
N ARG A 295 -6.84 6.63 10.42
CA ARG A 295 -7.25 7.18 11.72
C ARG A 295 -7.17 6.10 12.80
N LYS A 296 -6.40 6.37 13.85
CA LYS A 296 -6.32 5.49 15.04
C LYS A 296 -7.57 5.57 15.92
N THR A 297 -8.25 6.72 15.90
CA THR A 297 -9.51 6.95 16.60
C THR A 297 -10.45 7.75 15.71
N VAL A 298 -11.73 7.41 15.72
CA VAL A 298 -12.78 8.02 14.88
C VAL A 298 -13.78 8.74 15.78
N SER A 299 -14.13 9.99 15.44
CA SER A 299 -15.06 10.78 16.23
C SER A 299 -16.52 10.44 15.90
N LYS A 300 -17.45 10.68 16.82
CA LYS A 300 -18.90 10.51 16.58
C LYS A 300 -19.38 11.29 15.35
N LYS A 301 -18.83 12.49 15.14
CA LYS A 301 -19.12 13.31 13.96
C LYS A 301 -18.72 12.61 12.66
N MET A 302 -17.51 12.02 12.62
CA MET A 302 -17.02 11.33 11.44
C MET A 302 -17.81 10.05 11.14
N LEU A 303 -18.26 9.32 12.17
CA LEU A 303 -19.14 8.16 11.99
C LEU A 303 -20.50 8.56 11.38
N ALA A 304 -21.05 9.72 11.78
CA ALA A 304 -22.31 10.22 11.24
C ALA A 304 -22.17 10.80 9.82
N GLU A 305 -21.08 11.52 9.53
CA GLU A 305 -20.85 12.12 8.21
C GLU A 305 -20.36 11.11 7.16
N PHE A 306 -19.63 10.09 7.58
CA PHE A 306 -19.01 9.09 6.70
C PHE A 306 -19.27 7.66 7.22
N PRO A 307 -20.54 7.24 7.33
CA PRO A 307 -20.90 5.89 7.80
C PRO A 307 -20.38 4.84 6.82
N ALA A 308 -19.57 3.90 7.31
CA ALA A 308 -19.01 2.87 6.46
C ALA A 308 -19.94 1.65 6.37
N PHE A 309 -19.90 0.97 5.24
CA PHE A 309 -20.55 -0.31 5.02
C PHE A 309 -19.66 -1.20 4.13
N VAL A 310 -19.92 -2.50 4.13
CA VAL A 310 -19.19 -3.46 3.31
C VAL A 310 -20.13 -4.03 2.25
N ARG A 311 -19.78 -3.80 0.98
CA ARG A 311 -20.43 -4.44 -0.16
C ARG A 311 -19.80 -5.78 -0.45
N LEU A 312 -20.49 -6.85 -0.07
CA LEU A 312 -19.99 -8.21 -0.14
C LEU A 312 -20.05 -8.76 -1.56
N TYR A 313 -19.08 -9.59 -1.92
CA TYR A 313 -19.04 -10.22 -3.24
C TYR A 313 -18.41 -11.62 -3.29
N ASP A 314 -17.92 -12.13 -2.17
CA ASP A 314 -17.58 -13.54 -1.99
C ASP A 314 -17.58 -13.94 -0.50
N ALA A 315 -17.52 -15.24 -0.23
CA ALA A 315 -17.41 -15.81 1.11
C ALA A 315 -16.33 -16.90 1.11
N LEU A 316 -15.52 -16.94 2.17
CA LEU A 316 -14.45 -17.92 2.35
C LEU A 316 -14.85 -18.95 3.42
N LEU A 317 -15.49 -18.49 4.50
CA LEU A 317 -15.94 -19.33 5.60
C LEU A 317 -17.33 -18.88 6.06
N ILE A 318 -18.23 -19.84 6.30
CA ILE A 318 -19.58 -19.58 6.83
C ILE A 318 -19.86 -20.61 7.92
N GLU A 319 -20.07 -20.15 9.15
CA GLU A 319 -20.44 -20.98 10.31
C GLU A 319 -19.50 -22.17 10.54
N GLY A 320 -18.19 -21.94 10.36
CA GLY A 320 -17.14 -22.96 10.51
C GLY A 320 -16.86 -23.79 9.26
N GLU A 321 -17.68 -23.71 8.22
CA GLU A 321 -17.45 -24.40 6.96
C GLU A 321 -16.59 -23.56 6.01
N ASP A 322 -15.41 -24.07 5.63
CA ASP A 322 -14.60 -23.49 4.55
C ASP A 322 -15.23 -23.80 3.19
N VAL A 323 -15.66 -22.75 2.49
CA VAL A 323 -16.35 -22.86 1.20
C VAL A 323 -15.43 -22.52 0.01
N ARG A 324 -14.13 -22.25 0.24
CA ARG A 324 -13.19 -21.78 -0.80
C ARG A 324 -13.06 -22.75 -1.97
N GLU A 325 -13.07 -24.06 -1.71
CA GLU A 325 -12.96 -25.09 -2.75
C GLU A 325 -14.22 -25.22 -3.62
N GLN A 326 -15.35 -24.66 -3.19
CA GLN A 326 -16.59 -24.69 -3.96
C GLN A 326 -16.52 -23.73 -5.15
N PRO A 327 -17.21 -24.01 -6.27
CA PRO A 327 -17.33 -23.09 -7.40
C PRO A 327 -17.89 -21.71 -7.00
N TRP A 328 -17.48 -20.64 -7.70
CA TRP A 328 -17.97 -19.29 -7.43
C TRP A 328 -19.50 -19.21 -7.40
N THR A 329 -20.20 -19.90 -8.31
CA THR A 329 -21.68 -19.93 -8.30
C THR A 329 -22.25 -20.51 -7.01
N ALA A 330 -21.65 -21.55 -6.44
CA ALA A 330 -22.10 -22.12 -5.17
C ALA A 330 -21.83 -21.18 -3.99
N ARG A 331 -20.64 -20.56 -3.95
CA ARG A 331 -20.30 -19.55 -2.93
C ARG A 331 -21.21 -18.32 -3.01
N ARG A 332 -21.52 -17.88 -4.23
CA ARG A 332 -22.43 -16.76 -4.50
C ARG A 332 -23.84 -17.03 -3.96
N LEU A 333 -24.41 -18.19 -4.24
CA LEU A 333 -25.73 -18.58 -3.72
C LEU A 333 -25.75 -18.63 -2.18
N ARG A 334 -24.67 -19.14 -1.56
CA ARG A 334 -24.52 -19.12 -0.11
C ARG A 334 -24.45 -17.70 0.45
N LEU A 335 -23.69 -16.82 -0.20
CA LEU A 335 -23.60 -15.41 0.19
C LEU A 335 -24.94 -14.69 0.06
N GLU A 336 -25.70 -14.93 -1.02
CA GLU A 336 -27.04 -14.37 -1.21
C GLU A 336 -28.02 -14.82 -0.12
N ALA A 337 -28.02 -16.11 0.22
CA ALA A 337 -28.81 -16.64 1.33
C ALA A 337 -28.40 -16.03 2.69
N LEU A 338 -27.13 -15.67 2.84
CA LEU A 338 -26.60 -15.05 4.06
C LEU A 338 -27.12 -13.63 4.29
N MET A 339 -27.40 -12.89 3.22
CA MET A 339 -27.76 -11.46 3.30
C MET A 339 -28.97 -11.18 4.20
N ALA A 340 -29.96 -12.07 4.22
CA ALA A 340 -31.15 -11.93 5.08
C ALA A 340 -30.84 -12.01 6.60
N ARG A 341 -29.64 -12.48 6.97
CA ARG A 341 -29.18 -12.61 8.35
C ARG A 341 -28.18 -11.51 8.73
N LEU A 342 -27.78 -10.67 7.79
CA LEU A 342 -26.82 -9.59 7.99
C LEU A 342 -27.54 -8.25 8.18
N PRO A 343 -27.03 -7.35 9.05
CA PRO A 343 -27.61 -6.02 9.19
C PRO A 343 -27.47 -5.19 7.90
N GLU A 344 -28.59 -4.83 7.27
CA GLU A 344 -28.62 -3.98 6.06
C GLU A 344 -27.95 -2.62 6.26
N SER A 345 -27.85 -2.15 7.52
CA SER A 345 -27.14 -0.94 7.91
C SER A 345 -25.62 -1.02 7.72
N HIS A 346 -25.04 -2.23 7.67
CA HIS A 346 -23.59 -2.44 7.52
C HIS A 346 -23.21 -3.24 6.27
N PHE A 347 -24.15 -3.97 5.68
CA PHE A 347 -23.87 -4.85 4.55
C PHE A 347 -24.88 -4.67 3.42
N ASP A 348 -24.36 -4.71 2.20
CA ASP A 348 -25.13 -5.05 1.02
C ASP A 348 -24.33 -6.03 0.15
N ILE A 349 -24.90 -6.39 -1.00
CA ILE A 349 -24.28 -7.35 -1.92
C ILE A 349 -24.00 -6.68 -3.28
N SER A 350 -22.81 -6.95 -3.82
CA SER A 350 -22.46 -6.55 -5.17
C SER A 350 -23.41 -7.22 -6.16
N SER A 351 -24.09 -6.43 -6.98
CA SER A 351 -25.03 -6.95 -7.97
C SER A 351 -24.29 -7.53 -9.19
N VAL A 352 -24.79 -8.65 -9.71
CA VAL A 352 -24.35 -9.20 -11.00
C VAL A 352 -24.91 -8.31 -12.11
N VAL A 353 -24.04 -7.91 -13.03
CA VAL A 353 -24.37 -7.07 -14.19
C VAL A 353 -24.86 -7.99 -15.30
N GLU A 354 -26.15 -7.94 -15.57
CA GLU A 354 -26.78 -8.72 -16.64
C GLU A 354 -26.49 -8.12 -18.01
N ALA A 355 -25.91 -8.93 -18.90
CA ALA A 355 -25.64 -8.60 -20.29
C ALA A 355 -25.79 -9.86 -21.16
N ARG A 356 -26.36 -9.69 -22.36
CA ARG A 356 -26.59 -10.80 -23.29
C ARG A 356 -25.32 -11.36 -23.93
N ASP A 357 -24.28 -10.52 -24.05
CA ASP A 357 -23.01 -10.81 -24.71
C ASP A 357 -21.93 -9.83 -24.22
N PHE A 358 -20.68 -10.12 -24.57
CA PHE A 358 -19.52 -9.33 -24.14
C PHE A 358 -19.53 -7.91 -24.72
N ASP A 359 -20.02 -7.73 -25.95
CA ASP A 359 -20.12 -6.41 -26.59
C ASP A 359 -21.08 -5.50 -25.84
N ARG A 360 -22.27 -6.01 -25.47
CA ARG A 360 -23.22 -5.27 -24.65
C ARG A 360 -22.65 -4.95 -23.27
N LEU A 361 -21.87 -5.86 -22.68
CA LEU A 361 -21.18 -5.59 -21.43
C LEU A 361 -20.14 -4.47 -21.58
N ALA A 362 -19.44 -4.40 -22.72
CA ALA A 362 -18.53 -3.31 -23.06
C ALA A 362 -19.25 -1.95 -23.11
N GLU A 363 -20.43 -1.91 -23.74
CA GLU A 363 -21.28 -0.71 -23.79
C GLU A 363 -21.73 -0.28 -22.38
N ILE A 364 -22.14 -1.23 -21.52
CA ILE A 364 -22.52 -0.96 -20.12
C ILE A 364 -21.33 -0.39 -19.34
N ARG A 365 -20.14 -1.00 -19.48
CA ARG A 365 -18.90 -0.53 -18.84
C ARG A 365 -18.55 0.89 -19.28
N ALA A 366 -18.63 1.18 -20.58
CA ALA A 366 -18.31 2.49 -21.16
C ALA A 366 -19.36 3.56 -20.80
N GLY A 367 -20.62 3.16 -20.65
CA GLY A 367 -21.74 4.03 -20.27
C GLY A 367 -21.76 4.38 -18.78
N SER A 368 -21.17 3.55 -17.91
CA SER A 368 -21.11 3.82 -16.47
C SER A 368 -20.11 4.94 -16.16
N ARG A 369 -20.64 6.06 -15.67
CA ARG A 369 -19.87 7.26 -15.32
C ARG A 369 -20.02 7.67 -13.87
N GLU A 370 -20.39 6.72 -13.03
CA GLU A 370 -20.47 6.93 -11.59
C GLU A 370 -19.07 6.93 -10.98
N ASP A 371 -18.87 7.78 -9.97
CA ASP A 371 -17.59 7.97 -9.30
C ASP A 371 -17.17 6.76 -8.44
N ALA A 372 -18.13 5.96 -7.97
CA ALA A 372 -17.87 4.79 -7.13
C ALA A 372 -17.53 3.51 -7.92
N ILE A 373 -17.49 3.58 -9.26
CA ILE A 373 -17.28 2.43 -10.15
C ILE A 373 -16.03 2.66 -11.01
N GLU A 374 -15.04 1.78 -10.89
CA GLU A 374 -13.81 1.81 -11.70
C GLU A 374 -13.92 1.05 -13.02
N GLY A 375 -14.90 0.16 -13.15
CA GLY A 375 -15.06 -0.77 -14.27
C GLY A 375 -15.81 -2.04 -13.85
N LEU A 376 -15.42 -3.18 -14.40
CA LEU A 376 -16.03 -4.48 -14.10
C LEU A 376 -15.01 -5.48 -13.53
N MET A 377 -15.50 -6.38 -12.68
CA MET A 377 -14.85 -7.62 -12.29
C MET A 377 -15.54 -8.75 -13.04
N LEU A 378 -14.77 -9.61 -13.70
CA LEU A 378 -15.27 -10.81 -14.39
C LEU A 378 -14.80 -12.03 -13.62
N LYS A 379 -15.72 -12.82 -13.08
CA LYS A 379 -15.45 -13.95 -12.21
C LYS A 379 -15.92 -15.24 -12.88
N ARG A 380 -15.01 -16.18 -13.09
CA ARG A 380 -15.33 -17.48 -13.70
C ARG A 380 -16.21 -18.29 -12.75
N ARG A 381 -17.37 -18.75 -13.24
CA ARG A 381 -18.45 -19.35 -12.44
C ARG A 381 -18.07 -20.67 -11.76
N ASP A 382 -17.25 -21.48 -12.42
CA ASP A 382 -16.76 -22.77 -11.92
C ASP A 382 -15.52 -22.64 -10.99
N SER A 383 -14.96 -21.44 -10.83
CA SER A 383 -13.66 -21.28 -10.17
C SER A 383 -13.72 -21.40 -8.65
N PRO A 384 -12.80 -22.13 -8.00
CA PRO A 384 -12.60 -22.06 -6.57
C PRO A 384 -11.97 -20.71 -6.17
N TYR A 385 -12.05 -20.37 -4.88
CA TYR A 385 -11.39 -19.21 -4.30
C TYR A 385 -9.94 -19.53 -3.94
N ILE A 386 -9.01 -19.14 -4.81
CA ILE A 386 -7.58 -19.42 -4.60
C ILE A 386 -6.83 -18.12 -4.32
N ALA A 387 -6.04 -18.12 -3.24
CA ALA A 387 -5.15 -17.02 -2.88
C ALA A 387 -4.21 -16.61 -4.04
N GLY A 388 -4.03 -15.31 -4.21
CA GLY A 388 -3.16 -14.76 -5.23
C GLY A 388 -3.79 -14.74 -6.63
N ARG A 389 -2.95 -14.66 -7.66
CA ARG A 389 -3.39 -14.47 -9.05
C ARG A 389 -3.42 -15.80 -9.79
N ARG A 390 -4.58 -16.16 -10.33
CA ARG A 390 -4.76 -17.29 -11.25
C ARG A 390 -5.35 -16.77 -12.55
N VAL A 391 -4.64 -17.00 -13.65
CA VAL A 391 -5.08 -16.61 -14.99
C VAL A 391 -6.39 -17.32 -15.32
N GLY A 392 -7.32 -16.62 -15.95
CA GLY A 392 -8.61 -17.19 -16.35
C GLY A 392 -9.66 -17.20 -15.24
N TYR A 393 -9.31 -17.03 -13.97
CA TYR A 393 -10.33 -17.11 -12.92
C TYR A 393 -11.01 -15.76 -12.72
N TRP A 394 -10.26 -14.74 -12.31
CA TRP A 394 -10.80 -13.39 -12.13
C TRP A 394 -10.08 -12.40 -13.03
N TYR A 395 -10.85 -11.58 -13.73
CA TYR A 395 -10.35 -10.44 -14.47
C TYR A 395 -10.88 -9.12 -13.91
N LYS A 396 -10.07 -8.07 -14.02
CA LYS A 396 -10.47 -6.68 -13.79
C LYS A 396 -10.46 -5.97 -15.15
N TRP A 397 -11.58 -5.40 -15.54
CA TRP A 397 -11.76 -4.68 -16.79
C TRP A 397 -12.09 -3.22 -16.46
N LYS A 398 -11.03 -2.42 -16.28
CA LYS A 398 -11.14 -1.01 -15.89
C LYS A 398 -11.61 -0.16 -17.07
N ARG A 399 -12.15 1.02 -16.78
CA ARG A 399 -12.31 2.09 -17.77
C ARG A 399 -10.94 2.61 -18.23
N ASP A 400 -10.92 3.22 -19.42
CA ASP A 400 -9.73 3.92 -19.89
C ASP A 400 -9.49 5.17 -19.03
N PRO A 401 -8.23 5.49 -18.70
CA PRO A 401 -7.93 6.69 -17.93
C PRO A 401 -8.25 7.95 -18.74
N LEU A 402 -8.53 9.04 -18.03
CA LEU A 402 -8.55 10.37 -18.63
C LEU A 402 -7.11 10.81 -18.94
N LEU A 403 -6.95 11.57 -20.02
CA LEU A 403 -5.66 12.08 -20.48
C LEU A 403 -5.69 13.61 -20.52
N VAL A 404 -4.56 14.23 -20.19
CA VAL A 404 -4.34 15.67 -20.26
C VAL A 404 -2.86 15.96 -20.50
N ASP A 405 -2.56 16.91 -21.38
CA ASP A 405 -1.20 17.39 -21.59
C ASP A 405 -0.88 18.52 -20.60
N CYS A 406 0.07 18.29 -19.71
CA CYS A 406 0.50 19.24 -18.67
C CYS A 406 1.97 19.65 -18.84
N VAL A 407 2.30 20.89 -18.49
CA VAL A 407 3.67 21.40 -18.53
C VAL A 407 4.41 21.00 -17.24
N LEU A 408 5.64 20.48 -17.36
CA LEU A 408 6.53 20.24 -16.23
C LEU A 408 6.91 21.57 -15.58
N MET A 409 6.63 21.72 -14.28
CA MET A 409 6.95 22.94 -13.53
C MET A 409 8.14 22.72 -12.60
N TYR A 410 8.06 21.68 -11.77
CA TYR A 410 9.04 21.39 -10.75
C TYR A 410 9.42 19.91 -10.75
N ALA A 411 10.66 19.64 -10.38
CA ALA A 411 11.14 18.28 -10.18
C ALA A 411 11.89 18.17 -8.84
N GLN A 412 11.62 17.11 -8.10
CA GLN A 412 12.22 16.84 -6.80
C GLN A 412 13.04 15.54 -6.85
N ARG A 413 14.15 15.48 -6.09
CA ARG A 413 14.91 14.23 -5.92
C ARG A 413 14.04 13.15 -5.30
N GLY A 414 14.15 11.93 -5.82
CA GLY A 414 13.48 10.76 -5.28
C GLY A 414 14.04 10.35 -3.92
N SER A 415 13.53 9.25 -3.37
CA SER A 415 14.04 8.61 -2.15
C SER A 415 14.48 7.17 -2.42
N GLY A 416 15.30 6.60 -1.53
CA GLY A 416 15.80 5.22 -1.66
C GLY A 416 16.50 4.99 -2.99
N LYS A 417 16.11 3.96 -3.75
CA LYS A 417 16.70 3.61 -5.07
C LYS A 417 16.69 4.75 -6.10
N ARG A 418 15.83 5.75 -5.93
CA ARG A 418 15.71 6.92 -6.83
C ARG A 418 16.33 8.18 -6.25
N SER A 419 17.08 8.10 -5.14
CA SER A 419 17.67 9.28 -4.49
C SER A 419 18.58 10.07 -5.43
N SER A 420 19.30 9.42 -6.34
CA SER A 420 20.17 10.07 -7.32
C SER A 420 19.44 10.77 -8.48
N PHE A 421 18.13 10.55 -8.64
CA PHE A 421 17.35 11.07 -9.77
C PHE A 421 16.30 12.09 -9.34
N PHE A 422 16.04 13.08 -10.19
CA PHE A 422 14.78 13.82 -10.14
C PHE A 422 13.66 12.94 -10.70
N SER A 423 12.80 12.41 -9.83
CA SER A 423 11.79 11.40 -10.18
C SER A 423 10.37 11.75 -9.74
N ASP A 424 10.23 12.91 -9.09
CA ASP A 424 9.00 13.43 -8.51
C ASP A 424 8.65 14.73 -9.24
N TYR A 425 7.66 14.71 -10.13
CA TYR A 425 7.38 15.82 -11.04
C TYR A 425 6.06 16.51 -10.72
N THR A 426 6.11 17.80 -10.45
CA THR A 426 4.92 18.67 -10.36
C THR A 426 4.68 19.29 -11.71
N PHE A 427 3.44 19.19 -12.21
CA PHE A 427 3.04 19.68 -13.52
C PHE A 427 1.79 20.55 -13.42
N GLY A 428 1.61 21.41 -14.42
CA GLY A 428 0.57 22.43 -14.45
C GLY A 428 -0.15 22.54 -15.78
N CYS A 429 -1.31 23.19 -15.74
CA CYS A 429 -2.09 23.60 -16.90
C CYS A 429 -2.22 25.13 -16.92
N TRP A 430 -2.47 25.69 -18.09
CA TRP A 430 -2.62 27.13 -18.27
C TRP A 430 -3.96 27.65 -17.74
N ASP A 431 -3.93 28.74 -16.99
CA ASP A 431 -5.10 29.48 -16.52
C ASP A 431 -5.43 30.63 -17.49
N GLY A 432 -5.99 30.26 -18.64
CA GLY A 432 -6.25 31.18 -19.74
C GLY A 432 -5.40 30.86 -20.97
N ASP A 433 -5.15 31.88 -21.80
CA ASP A 433 -4.38 31.74 -23.03
C ASP A 433 -2.88 32.05 -22.80
N PRO A 434 -1.98 31.05 -22.93
CA PRO A 434 -0.55 31.26 -22.73
C PRO A 434 0.05 32.33 -23.63
N ASP A 435 -0.47 32.50 -24.85
CA ASP A 435 0.04 33.50 -25.80
C ASP A 435 -0.30 34.94 -25.38
N THR A 436 -1.22 35.09 -24.42
CA THR A 436 -1.61 36.38 -23.81
C THR A 436 -0.99 36.60 -22.43
N GLY A 437 -0.06 35.73 -22.00
CA GLY A 437 0.60 35.82 -20.70
C GLY A 437 -0.16 35.16 -19.55
N ALA A 438 -0.93 34.10 -19.82
CA ALA A 438 -1.63 33.34 -18.78
C ALA A 438 -0.69 32.71 -17.74
N ASP A 439 -1.21 32.54 -16.53
CA ASP A 439 -0.51 31.87 -15.43
C ASP A 439 -0.49 30.35 -15.66
N LEU A 440 0.66 29.71 -15.41
CA LEU A 440 0.75 28.24 -15.32
C LEU A 440 0.53 27.82 -13.87
N LEU A 441 -0.53 27.04 -13.59
CA LEU A 441 -0.87 26.63 -12.22
C LEU A 441 -0.71 25.12 -12.03
N PRO A 442 -0.17 24.67 -10.88
CA PRO A 442 0.02 23.25 -10.63
C PRO A 442 -1.33 22.53 -10.47
N VAL A 443 -1.49 21.40 -11.15
CA VAL A 443 -2.72 20.59 -11.14
C VAL A 443 -2.49 19.16 -10.62
N GLY A 444 -1.23 18.75 -10.50
CA GLY A 444 -0.89 17.45 -9.94
C GLY A 444 0.61 17.22 -9.78
N LYS A 445 0.93 16.04 -9.21
CA LYS A 445 2.28 15.54 -9.08
C LYS A 445 2.31 14.06 -9.45
N ALA A 446 3.23 13.64 -10.30
CA ALA A 446 3.43 12.25 -10.69
C ALA A 446 4.85 11.79 -10.35
N TYR A 447 4.96 10.51 -10.00
CA TYR A 447 6.21 9.83 -9.61
C TYR A 447 6.36 8.48 -10.32
N SER A 448 5.50 8.20 -11.30
CA SER A 448 5.47 6.92 -12.04
C SER A 448 4.95 7.14 -13.46
N GLY A 449 4.96 6.07 -14.26
CA GLY A 449 4.48 6.11 -15.64
C GLY A 449 5.59 6.33 -16.68
N PHE A 450 6.82 5.99 -16.33
CA PHE A 450 7.99 6.07 -17.20
C PHE A 450 8.93 4.90 -16.90
N THR A 451 9.68 4.51 -17.91
CA THR A 451 10.74 3.51 -17.85
C THR A 451 12.00 4.05 -17.17
N ASP A 452 12.92 3.17 -16.79
CA ASP A 452 14.24 3.58 -16.25
C ASP A 452 15.07 4.37 -17.28
N GLU A 453 14.89 4.11 -18.57
CA GLU A 453 15.54 4.86 -19.64
C GLU A 453 14.97 6.27 -19.78
N GLU A 454 13.65 6.41 -19.72
CA GLU A 454 12.97 7.70 -19.69
C GLU A 454 13.32 8.50 -18.45
N LEU A 455 13.43 7.87 -17.28
CA LEU A 455 13.87 8.53 -16.05
C LEU A 455 15.25 9.18 -16.23
N LYS A 456 16.20 8.50 -16.88
CA LYS A 456 17.53 9.08 -17.17
C LYS A 456 17.44 10.28 -18.11
N LYS A 457 16.54 10.26 -19.10
CA LYS A 457 16.31 11.39 -20.02
C LYS A 457 15.69 12.58 -19.28
N LEU A 458 14.68 12.33 -18.45
CA LEU A 458 14.03 13.34 -17.62
C LEU A 458 15.00 13.98 -16.62
N ASP A 459 15.80 13.17 -15.93
CA ASP A 459 16.81 13.68 -14.99
C ASP A 459 17.83 14.58 -15.70
N ARG A 460 18.30 14.18 -16.89
CA ARG A 460 19.19 15.02 -17.71
C ARG A 460 18.52 16.35 -18.09
N HIS A 461 17.28 16.30 -18.58
CA HIS A 461 16.51 17.49 -18.94
C HIS A 461 16.36 18.44 -17.75
N VAL A 462 15.93 17.94 -16.58
CA VAL A 462 15.79 18.74 -15.36
C VAL A 462 17.10 19.42 -14.98
N ARG A 463 18.23 18.70 -15.03
CA ARG A 463 19.54 19.27 -14.71
C ARG A 463 19.99 20.37 -15.67
N GLN A 464 19.68 20.22 -16.95
CA GLN A 464 20.07 21.18 -18.00
C GLN A 464 19.16 22.42 -18.02
N ASN A 465 17.90 22.26 -17.63
CA ASN A 465 16.87 23.29 -17.75
C ASN A 465 16.33 23.76 -16.38
N THR A 466 17.16 23.71 -15.33
CA THR A 466 16.81 24.27 -14.03
C THR A 466 17.00 25.79 -14.05
N VAL A 467 15.95 26.54 -13.71
CA VAL A 467 16.01 28.02 -13.56
C VAL A 467 16.16 28.45 -12.11
N ASN A 468 15.53 27.76 -11.16
CA ASN A 468 15.63 28.05 -9.71
C ASN A 468 15.81 26.78 -8.87
N ARG A 469 16.34 26.94 -7.65
CA ARG A 469 16.63 25.84 -6.71
C ARG A 469 16.05 26.14 -5.34
N PHE A 470 15.26 25.19 -4.82
CA PHE A 470 14.65 25.26 -3.49
C PHE A 470 14.93 23.97 -2.73
N GLY A 471 16.09 23.89 -2.06
CA GLY A 471 16.55 22.66 -1.42
C GLY A 471 16.64 21.49 -2.41
N PRO A 472 15.89 20.38 -2.21
CA PRO A 472 15.87 19.23 -3.12
C PRO A 472 15.00 19.45 -4.37
N VAL A 473 14.28 20.56 -4.47
CA VAL A 473 13.39 20.89 -5.58
C VAL A 473 14.10 21.76 -6.61
N ARG A 474 13.83 21.50 -7.89
CA ARG A 474 14.27 22.28 -9.05
C ARG A 474 13.04 22.84 -9.74
N GLU A 475 13.04 24.15 -9.97
CA GLU A 475 12.12 24.76 -10.93
C GLU A 475 12.73 24.63 -12.32
N THR A 476 11.93 24.15 -13.26
CA THR A 476 12.34 24.00 -14.65
C THR A 476 12.01 25.25 -15.45
N ASP A 477 12.57 25.37 -16.64
CA ASP A 477 12.23 26.42 -17.62
C ASP A 477 10.82 26.28 -18.23
N LYS A 478 10.06 25.27 -17.81
CA LYS A 478 8.69 24.98 -18.28
C LYS A 478 8.63 24.65 -19.78
N SER A 479 9.72 24.12 -20.35
CA SER A 479 9.80 23.74 -21.77
C SER A 479 9.25 22.36 -22.12
N LEU A 480 9.06 21.48 -21.13
CA LEU A 480 8.66 20.08 -21.35
C LEU A 480 7.19 19.82 -21.01
N VAL A 481 6.51 19.04 -21.84
CA VAL A 481 5.11 18.62 -21.66
C VAL A 481 5.03 17.12 -21.37
N PHE A 482 4.12 16.74 -20.48
CA PHE A 482 3.72 15.37 -20.19
C PHE A 482 2.27 15.15 -20.59
N GLU A 483 2.00 14.07 -21.28
CA GLU A 483 0.66 13.51 -21.32
C GLU A 483 0.47 12.72 -20.02
N VAL A 484 -0.49 13.13 -19.20
CA VAL A 484 -0.76 12.59 -17.87
C VAL A 484 -2.05 11.79 -17.92
N ALA A 485 -1.97 10.52 -17.51
CA ALA A 485 -3.14 9.69 -17.26
C ALA A 485 -3.61 9.83 -15.81
N PHE A 486 -4.91 9.98 -15.60
CA PHE A 486 -5.51 10.11 -14.28
C PHE A 486 -6.91 9.49 -14.23
N ASP A 487 -7.39 9.21 -13.03
CA ASP A 487 -8.65 8.48 -12.85
C ASP A 487 -9.84 9.45 -12.72
N SER A 488 -9.65 10.57 -12.00
CA SER A 488 -10.65 11.63 -11.82
C SER A 488 -9.99 12.96 -11.44
N VAL A 489 -10.74 14.06 -11.50
CA VAL A 489 -10.33 15.39 -11.03
C VAL A 489 -11.41 15.98 -10.12
N HIS A 490 -10.99 16.69 -9.08
CA HIS A 490 -11.88 17.25 -8.06
C HIS A 490 -11.53 18.70 -7.74
N GLU A 491 -12.50 19.44 -7.20
CA GLU A 491 -12.24 20.76 -6.64
C GLU A 491 -11.33 20.68 -5.41
N SER A 492 -10.43 21.64 -5.26
CA SER A 492 -9.48 21.70 -4.15
C SER A 492 -9.24 23.11 -3.67
N LYS A 493 -9.58 23.36 -2.40
CA LYS A 493 -9.23 24.60 -1.69
C LYS A 493 -7.74 24.70 -1.33
N ARG A 494 -6.98 23.61 -1.47
CA ARG A 494 -5.55 23.54 -1.10
C ARG A 494 -4.59 23.96 -2.22
N HIS A 495 -5.04 23.92 -3.47
CA HIS A 495 -4.18 24.14 -4.64
C HIS A 495 -4.55 25.45 -5.32
N LYS A 496 -3.55 26.23 -5.78
CA LYS A 496 -3.78 27.52 -6.46
C LYS A 496 -4.66 27.37 -7.71
N SER A 497 -4.57 26.24 -8.42
CA SER A 497 -5.43 25.91 -9.57
C SER A 497 -6.90 25.70 -9.22
N GLY A 498 -7.23 25.50 -7.94
CA GLY A 498 -8.55 25.07 -7.50
C GLY A 498 -8.85 23.60 -7.78
N LEU A 499 -7.87 22.81 -8.24
CA LEU A 499 -8.06 21.43 -8.70
C LEU A 499 -7.13 20.44 -7.99
N ALA A 500 -7.53 19.17 -7.96
CA ALA A 500 -6.68 18.05 -7.58
C ALA A 500 -6.98 16.83 -8.46
N MET A 501 -5.97 16.32 -9.17
CA MET A 501 -6.06 15.07 -9.91
C MET A 501 -5.87 13.86 -9.00
N ARG A 502 -6.62 12.79 -9.28
CA ARG A 502 -6.50 11.50 -8.60
C ARG A 502 -5.69 10.51 -9.41
N PHE A 503 -4.72 9.88 -8.74
CA PHE A 503 -3.75 8.93 -9.30
C PHE A 503 -3.10 9.36 -10.62
N PRO A 504 -2.61 10.61 -10.72
CA PRO A 504 -1.89 11.02 -11.90
C PRO A 504 -0.61 10.21 -12.08
N ARG A 505 -0.39 9.75 -13.31
CA ARG A 505 0.82 9.07 -13.77
C ARG A 505 1.19 9.61 -15.14
N ILE A 506 2.48 9.66 -15.44
CA ILE A 506 2.91 10.02 -16.78
C ILE A 506 2.43 8.89 -17.72
N HIS A 507 1.68 9.25 -18.76
CA HIS A 507 1.31 8.30 -19.80
C HIS A 507 2.37 8.26 -20.88
N ARG A 508 2.83 9.46 -21.27
CA ARG A 508 3.85 9.67 -22.29
C ARG A 508 4.57 10.98 -22.06
N ILE A 509 5.86 11.01 -22.36
CA ILE A 509 6.64 12.26 -22.38
C ILE A 509 6.51 12.89 -23.76
N ARG A 510 5.97 14.11 -23.83
CA ARG A 510 5.67 14.80 -25.08
C ARG A 510 6.82 15.71 -25.49
N TRP A 511 7.95 15.09 -25.84
CA TRP A 511 9.10 15.80 -26.41
C TRP A 511 8.76 16.55 -27.70
N ASP A 512 7.69 16.11 -28.37
CA ASP A 512 7.14 16.67 -29.59
C ASP A 512 6.25 17.89 -29.38
N LYS A 513 5.73 18.13 -28.16
CA LYS A 513 4.68 19.11 -27.92
C LYS A 513 5.22 20.39 -27.25
N PRO A 514 5.03 21.57 -27.85
CA PRO A 514 5.45 22.82 -27.23
C PRO A 514 4.53 23.19 -26.04
N PRO A 515 5.04 23.90 -25.01
CA PRO A 515 4.27 24.19 -23.79
C PRO A 515 2.98 24.98 -23.99
N HIS A 516 2.93 25.91 -24.95
CA HIS A 516 1.74 26.73 -25.21
C HIS A 516 0.56 25.89 -25.76
N GLU A 517 0.81 24.72 -26.32
CA GLU A 517 -0.23 23.77 -26.76
C GLU A 517 -0.70 22.83 -25.63
N ALA A 518 -0.11 22.90 -24.44
CA ALA A 518 -0.58 22.13 -23.29
C ALA A 518 -1.99 22.54 -22.88
N ASP A 519 -2.69 21.63 -22.21
CA ASP A 519 -4.09 21.84 -21.84
C ASP A 519 -4.29 22.96 -20.83
N ARG A 520 -5.51 23.50 -20.85
CA ARG A 520 -5.95 24.60 -20.00
C ARG A 520 -6.72 24.07 -18.79
N ILE A 521 -6.69 24.80 -17.68
CA ILE A 521 -7.43 24.48 -16.45
C ILE A 521 -8.93 24.33 -16.72
N ALA A 522 -9.47 25.10 -17.67
CA ALA A 522 -10.87 24.99 -18.10
C ALA A 522 -11.24 23.59 -18.61
N ALA A 523 -10.34 22.92 -19.35
CA ALA A 523 -10.57 21.56 -19.82
C ALA A 523 -10.68 20.57 -18.66
N LEU A 524 -9.83 20.72 -17.64
CA LEU A 524 -9.89 19.90 -16.43
C LEU A 524 -11.13 20.19 -15.58
N ARG A 525 -11.54 21.46 -15.45
CA ARG A 525 -12.78 21.82 -14.75
C ARG A 525 -14.00 21.19 -15.41
N ALA A 526 -14.04 21.16 -16.75
CA ALA A 526 -15.14 20.53 -17.49
C ALA A 526 -15.24 19.01 -17.27
N LEU A 527 -14.21 18.38 -16.69
CA LEU A 527 -14.21 16.97 -16.32
C LEU A 527 -14.70 16.74 -14.87
N ILE A 528 -14.83 17.79 -14.05
CA ILE A 528 -15.47 17.69 -12.73
C ILE A 528 -16.98 17.54 -12.93
N ARG A 529 -17.58 16.61 -12.21
CA ARG A 529 -19.03 16.43 -12.14
C ARG A 529 -19.51 16.83 -10.76
N ASP A 530 -20.70 17.45 -10.71
CA ASP A 530 -21.40 17.85 -9.48
C ASP A 530 -21.77 16.65 -8.60
#